data_AF-A0A523SVJ1-F1
#
_entry.id   AF-A0A523SVJ1-F1
#
_cell.length_a   1.000
_cell.length_b   1.000
_cell.length_c   1.000
_cell.angle_alpha   90.00
_cell.angle_beta   90.00
_cell.angle_gamma   90.00
#
_symmetry.space_group_name_H-M   'P 1'
#
loop_
_entity.id
_entity.type
_entity.pdbx_description
1 polymer ?
#
loop_
_entity_poly.entity_id
_entity_poly.type
_entity_poly.pdbx_seq_one_letter_code
_entity_poly.pdbx_strand_id
1 'polypeptide(L)'
;MNKRIENIIEYLQEKNISCLLVDTPFDVLYLLHINQSFNYIELNIILLITKNKVFLVANPLSLALIQEFLPGGIETIEAETTAYVENHSRYLKEIREIIKKESLNSIGLTSVQYIDASEMCIRVENPIPYFAGIKTEEEIDLVRNSAAILKKVYAKINDMIYDGCGEIELRNLIDIELHNQGIEKRAFPTKVAFGKKTATIFPVSTMEKLKKNDIILIDMGGMYKG
;
A
#
# COMPACT_ATOMS: atom_id res chain seq x y z
N MET A 1 17.50 13.56 -1.88
CA MET A 1 16.32 12.78 -2.30
C MET A 1 16.62 11.31 -2.08
N ASN A 2 15.64 10.42 -1.98
CA ASN A 2 15.93 8.98 -1.82
C ASN A 2 16.13 8.30 -3.19
N LYS A 3 16.74 7.10 -3.19
CA LYS A 3 17.06 6.38 -4.43
C LYS A 3 15.82 6.00 -5.27
N ARG A 4 14.66 5.80 -4.64
CA ARG A 4 13.40 5.46 -5.33
C ARG A 4 12.92 6.63 -6.19
N ILE A 5 12.94 7.86 -5.65
CA ILE A 5 12.63 9.07 -6.41
C ILE A 5 13.67 9.33 -7.51
N GLU A 6 14.96 9.10 -7.22
CA GLU A 6 16.03 9.25 -8.23
C GLU A 6 15.78 8.35 -9.44
N ASN A 7 15.41 7.08 -9.23
CA ASN A 7 15.06 6.17 -10.33
C ASN A 7 13.85 6.66 -11.16
N ILE A 8 12.86 7.31 -10.53
CA ILE A 8 11.75 7.94 -11.25
C ILE A 8 12.24 9.14 -12.07
N ILE A 9 13.15 9.95 -11.55
CA ILE A 9 13.71 11.09 -12.29
C ILE A 9 14.53 10.62 -13.49
N GLU A 10 15.32 9.56 -13.35
CA GLU A 10 16.03 8.90 -14.46
C GLU A 10 15.01 8.43 -15.53
N TYR A 11 13.94 7.75 -15.11
CA TYR A 11 12.84 7.33 -16.00
C TYR A 11 12.19 8.51 -16.74
N LEU A 12 11.96 9.65 -16.07
CA LEU A 12 11.42 10.85 -16.71
C LEU A 12 12.33 11.40 -17.81
N GLN A 13 13.65 11.33 -17.61
CA GLN A 13 14.63 11.74 -18.62
C GLN A 13 14.61 10.80 -19.82
N GLU A 14 14.64 9.48 -19.58
CA GLU A 14 14.61 8.46 -20.64
C GLU A 14 13.35 8.54 -21.50
N LYS A 15 12.19 8.77 -20.88
CA LYS A 15 10.91 8.88 -21.59
C LYS A 15 10.61 10.28 -22.13
N ASN A 16 11.47 11.26 -21.86
CA ASN A 16 11.28 12.66 -22.20
C ASN A 16 9.93 13.23 -21.69
N ILE A 17 9.60 12.92 -20.43
CA ILE A 17 8.40 13.39 -19.73
C ILE A 17 8.82 14.38 -18.64
N SER A 18 7.98 15.38 -18.35
CA SER A 18 8.32 16.45 -17.40
C SER A 18 7.87 16.14 -15.97
N CYS A 19 6.84 15.31 -15.81
CA CYS A 19 6.32 14.92 -14.50
C CYS A 19 5.68 13.52 -14.54
N LEU A 20 5.81 12.74 -13.46
CA LEU A 20 5.01 11.55 -13.22
C LEU A 20 4.02 11.86 -12.11
N LEU A 21 2.73 11.64 -12.38
CA LEU A 21 1.66 11.70 -11.38
C LEU A 21 1.34 10.28 -10.89
N VAL A 22 1.40 10.10 -9.58
CA VAL A 22 1.15 8.83 -8.89
C VAL A 22 -0.01 9.03 -7.93
N ASP A 23 -1.09 8.28 -8.11
CA ASP A 23 -2.38 8.44 -7.43
C ASP A 23 -2.78 7.23 -6.57
N THR A 24 -1.87 6.26 -6.38
CA THR A 24 -2.11 5.13 -5.48
C THR A 24 -1.34 5.30 -4.18
N PRO A 25 -1.97 5.19 -3.00
CA PRO A 25 -1.28 5.36 -1.72
C PRO A 25 -0.10 4.40 -1.53
N PHE A 26 -0.20 3.17 -2.02
CA PHE A 26 0.87 2.17 -1.95
C PHE A 26 2.15 2.65 -2.66
N ASP A 27 2.00 3.13 -3.90
CA ASP A 27 3.12 3.61 -4.69
C ASP A 27 3.70 4.89 -4.10
N VAL A 28 2.85 5.79 -3.59
CA VAL A 28 3.29 7.03 -2.93
C VAL A 28 4.11 6.72 -1.67
N LEU A 29 3.61 5.86 -0.78
CA LEU A 29 4.32 5.46 0.44
C LEU A 29 5.64 4.75 0.11
N TYR A 30 5.64 3.87 -0.89
CA TYR A 30 6.86 3.24 -1.39
C TYR A 30 7.86 4.29 -1.88
N LEU A 31 7.47 5.20 -2.77
CA LEU A 31 8.37 6.22 -3.32
C LEU A 31 8.91 7.18 -2.25
N LEU A 32 8.10 7.52 -1.25
CA LEU A 32 8.50 8.37 -0.13
C LEU A 32 9.29 7.63 0.96
N HIS A 33 9.42 6.31 0.86
CA HIS A 33 10.06 5.46 1.84
C HIS A 33 9.41 5.55 3.24
N ILE A 34 8.08 5.49 3.27
CA ILE A 34 7.29 5.56 4.50
C ILE A 34 6.84 4.14 4.88
N ASN A 35 7.52 3.59 5.90
CA ASN A 35 7.37 2.23 6.38
C ASN A 35 6.34 2.17 7.53
N GLN A 36 5.10 2.55 7.23
CA GLN A 36 3.97 2.58 8.18
C GLN A 36 2.78 1.80 7.62
N SER A 37 2.18 0.92 8.43
CA SER A 37 1.02 0.11 8.04
C SER A 37 -0.30 0.88 8.17
N PHE A 38 -0.43 1.96 7.40
CA PHE A 38 -1.66 2.75 7.32
C PHE A 38 -2.86 1.94 6.78
N ASN A 39 -4.07 2.42 7.09
CA ASN A 39 -5.24 2.02 6.34
C ASN A 39 -5.31 2.84 5.05
N TYR A 40 -5.02 2.22 3.91
CA TYR A 40 -4.93 2.93 2.62
C TYR A 40 -6.24 3.60 2.18
N ILE A 41 -7.39 3.17 2.71
CA ILE A 41 -8.68 3.83 2.44
C ILE A 41 -8.75 5.22 3.11
N GLU A 42 -8.01 5.42 4.19
CA GLU A 42 -7.94 6.68 4.93
C GLU A 42 -6.90 7.65 4.33
N LEU A 43 -6.04 7.17 3.43
CA LEU A 43 -5.01 7.98 2.78
C LEU A 43 -5.48 8.47 1.40
N ASN A 44 -5.84 9.75 1.34
CA ASN A 44 -6.10 10.44 0.08
C ASN A 44 -4.94 11.38 -0.24
N ILE A 45 -3.99 10.86 -1.01
CA ILE A 45 -2.72 11.53 -1.34
C ILE A 45 -2.35 11.29 -2.80
N ILE A 46 -1.73 12.29 -3.43
CA ILE A 46 -1.17 12.21 -4.78
C ILE A 46 0.24 12.76 -4.76
N LEU A 47 1.14 12.09 -5.48
CA LEU A 47 2.52 12.52 -5.63
C LEU A 47 2.78 12.95 -7.07
N LEU A 48 3.33 14.14 -7.25
CA LEU A 48 3.84 14.62 -8.54
C LEU A 48 5.35 14.72 -8.45
N ILE A 49 6.05 13.89 -9.22
CA ILE A 49 7.51 13.89 -9.30
C ILE A 49 7.91 14.58 -10.59
N THR A 50 8.60 15.72 -10.47
CA THR A 50 9.21 16.41 -11.60
C THR A 50 10.72 16.16 -11.60
N LYS A 51 11.43 16.68 -12.61
CA LYS A 51 12.90 16.58 -12.67
C LYS A 51 13.61 17.27 -11.49
N ASN A 52 12.99 18.28 -10.88
CA ASN A 52 13.63 19.15 -9.88
C ASN A 52 12.95 19.14 -8.51
N LYS A 53 11.66 18.80 -8.45
CA LYS A 53 10.82 18.91 -7.26
C LYS A 53 9.85 17.75 -7.15
N VAL A 54 9.47 17.43 -5.92
CA VAL A 54 8.42 16.47 -5.61
C VAL A 54 7.32 17.18 -4.84
N PHE A 55 6.08 17.05 -5.30
CA PHE A 55 4.91 17.62 -4.66
C PHE A 55 4.03 16.51 -4.10
N LEU A 56 3.58 16.67 -2.87
CA LEU A 56 2.55 15.82 -2.27
C LEU A 56 1.27 16.64 -2.10
N VAL A 57 0.22 16.27 -2.81
CA VAL A 57 -1.11 16.88 -2.68
C VAL A 57 -1.98 15.96 -1.83
N ALA A 58 -2.59 16.51 -0.79
CA ALA A 58 -3.41 15.73 0.14
C ALA A 58 -4.50 16.60 0.76
N ASN A 59 -5.60 15.98 1.19
CA ASN A 59 -6.56 16.68 2.05
C ASN A 59 -5.95 16.91 3.47
N PRO A 60 -6.51 17.83 4.27
CA PRO A 60 -5.94 18.16 5.58
C PRO A 60 -5.81 16.95 6.53
N LEU A 61 -6.74 15.99 6.45
CA LEU A 61 -6.73 14.79 7.29
C LEU A 61 -5.57 13.84 6.92
N SER A 62 -5.39 13.55 5.63
CA SER A 62 -4.32 12.67 5.16
C SER A 62 -2.96 13.32 5.36
N LEU A 63 -2.88 14.64 5.17
CA LEU A 63 -1.66 15.40 5.43
C LEU A 63 -1.27 15.31 6.92
N ALA A 64 -2.22 15.53 7.83
CA ALA A 64 -1.99 15.40 9.27
C ALA A 64 -1.51 13.99 9.68
N LEU A 65 -1.98 12.93 9.00
CA LEU A 65 -1.55 11.55 9.26
C LEU A 65 -0.12 11.25 8.78
N ILE A 66 0.30 11.83 7.65
CA ILE A 66 1.57 11.47 7.00
C ILE A 66 2.71 12.45 7.28
N GLN A 67 2.39 13.68 7.68
CA GLN A 67 3.34 14.81 7.78
C GLN A 67 4.60 14.48 8.59
N GLU A 68 4.46 13.78 9.72
CA GLU A 68 5.59 13.44 10.60
C GLU A 68 6.54 12.42 10.00
N PHE A 69 6.09 11.66 8.99
CA PHE A 69 6.87 10.62 8.31
C PHE A 69 7.47 11.10 6.99
N LEU A 70 7.13 12.31 6.52
CA LEU A 70 7.59 12.80 5.23
C LEU A 70 9.10 13.02 5.22
N PRO A 71 9.82 12.52 4.19
CA PRO A 71 11.21 12.85 4.01
C PRO A 71 11.38 14.34 3.65
N GLY A 72 12.58 14.88 3.86
CA GLY A 72 12.90 16.24 3.42
C GLY A 72 12.85 16.39 1.89
N GLY A 73 12.54 17.61 1.42
CA GLY A 73 12.51 17.95 -0.01
C GLY A 73 11.18 17.68 -0.71
N ILE A 74 10.13 17.35 0.04
CA ILE A 74 8.76 17.22 -0.46
C ILE A 74 8.01 18.54 -0.23
N GLU A 75 7.48 19.14 -1.30
CA GLU A 75 6.61 20.32 -1.23
C GLU A 75 5.16 19.84 -1.01
N THR A 76 4.66 20.01 0.21
CA THR A 76 3.31 19.61 0.59
C THR A 76 2.29 20.68 0.20
N ILE A 77 1.20 20.25 -0.42
CA ILE A 77 0.08 21.11 -0.80
C ILE A 77 -1.18 20.56 -0.12
N GLU A 78 -1.70 21.33 0.82
CA GLU A 78 -3.00 21.05 1.44
C GLU A 78 -4.10 21.43 0.44
N ALA A 79 -4.88 20.44 0.01
CA ALA A 79 -5.92 20.60 -1.00
C ALA A 79 -7.19 21.24 -0.43
N GLU A 80 -7.85 22.06 -1.25
CA GLU A 80 -9.11 22.69 -0.86
C GLU A 80 -10.26 21.68 -0.90
N THR A 81 -10.91 21.46 0.26
CA THR A 81 -11.99 20.48 0.39
C THR A 81 -13.16 20.73 -0.55
N THR A 82 -13.58 22.00 -0.74
CA THR A 82 -14.70 22.35 -1.63
C THR A 82 -14.36 21.99 -3.09
N ALA A 83 -13.20 22.43 -3.57
CA ALA A 83 -12.75 22.13 -4.93
C ALA A 83 -12.59 20.62 -5.16
N TYR A 84 -12.09 19.88 -4.16
CA TYR A 84 -12.01 18.41 -4.23
C TYR A 84 -13.38 17.76 -4.43
N VAL A 85 -14.39 18.19 -3.67
CA VAL A 85 -15.77 17.67 -3.79
C VAL A 85 -16.37 18.02 -5.15
N GLU A 86 -16.25 19.27 -5.58
CA GLU A 86 -16.74 19.74 -6.89
C GLU A 86 -16.08 19.00 -8.07
N ASN A 87 -14.82 18.60 -7.91
CA ASN A 87 -14.07 17.84 -8.92
C ASN A 87 -14.24 16.31 -8.79
N HIS A 88 -15.32 15.86 -8.16
CA HIS A 88 -15.65 14.44 -8.00
C HIS A 88 -14.58 13.66 -7.23
N SER A 89 -14.16 14.20 -6.08
CA SER A 89 -13.13 13.60 -5.23
C SER A 89 -11.75 13.52 -5.89
N ARG A 90 -11.35 14.59 -6.59
CA ARG A 90 -10.06 14.70 -7.28
C ARG A 90 -9.41 16.05 -7.04
N TYR A 91 -8.08 16.07 -6.94
CA TYR A 91 -7.28 17.29 -6.71
C TYR A 91 -6.98 18.08 -8.00
N LEU A 92 -7.98 18.24 -8.89
CA LEU A 92 -7.78 18.84 -10.21
C LEU A 92 -7.31 20.30 -10.14
N LYS A 93 -7.80 21.06 -9.16
CA LYS A 93 -7.41 22.47 -8.96
C LYS A 93 -5.91 22.56 -8.68
N GLU A 94 -5.45 21.85 -7.65
CA GLU A 94 -4.06 21.84 -7.18
C GLU A 94 -3.12 21.31 -8.27
N ILE A 95 -3.50 20.21 -8.95
CA ILE A 95 -2.70 19.65 -10.03
C ILE A 95 -2.52 20.66 -11.17
N ARG A 96 -3.59 21.36 -11.59
CA ARG A 96 -3.53 22.38 -12.64
C ARG A 96 -2.66 23.57 -12.23
N GLU A 97 -2.73 23.98 -10.97
CA GLU A 97 -1.88 25.03 -10.41
C GLU A 97 -0.40 24.63 -10.45
N ILE A 98 -0.05 23.40 -10.07
CA ILE A 98 1.32 22.86 -10.15
C ILE A 98 1.80 22.81 -11.60
N ILE A 99 0.98 22.27 -12.53
CA ILE A 99 1.30 22.21 -13.96
C ILE A 99 1.65 23.59 -14.50
N LYS A 100 0.84 24.60 -14.17
CA LYS A 100 1.08 25.98 -14.59
C LYS A 100 2.32 26.58 -13.92
N LYS A 101 2.46 26.44 -12.60
CA LYS A 101 3.57 26.99 -11.80
C LYS A 101 4.92 26.44 -12.26
N GLU A 102 5.01 25.14 -12.49
CA GLU A 102 6.25 24.46 -12.88
C GLU A 102 6.43 24.36 -14.41
N SER A 103 5.51 24.97 -15.19
CA SER A 103 5.53 24.98 -16.65
C SER A 103 5.67 23.57 -17.26
N LEU A 104 4.93 22.60 -16.70
CA LEU A 104 5.00 21.21 -17.11
C LEU A 104 4.32 21.03 -18.47
N ASN A 105 5.04 20.46 -19.44
CA ASN A 105 4.58 20.29 -20.82
C ASN A 105 4.25 18.84 -21.20
N SER A 106 4.50 17.88 -20.31
CA SER A 106 4.17 16.46 -20.47
C SER A 106 4.07 15.80 -19.11
N ILE A 107 2.89 15.25 -18.80
CA ILE A 107 2.58 14.64 -17.50
C ILE A 107 2.22 13.17 -17.74
N GLY A 108 3.11 12.28 -17.32
CA GLY A 108 2.88 10.84 -17.33
C GLY A 108 1.90 10.46 -16.22
N LEU A 109 0.84 9.75 -16.57
CA LEU A 109 -0.13 9.23 -15.62
C LEU A 109 -0.04 7.70 -15.57
N THR A 110 0.12 7.15 -14.37
CA THR A 110 0.07 5.69 -14.13
C THR A 110 -1.36 5.14 -14.22
N SER A 111 -2.36 6.00 -14.05
CA SER A 111 -3.80 5.72 -14.14
C SER A 111 -4.50 6.76 -15.03
N VAL A 112 -5.74 6.49 -15.43
CA VAL A 112 -6.53 7.45 -16.26
C VAL A 112 -7.31 8.47 -15.42
N GLN A 113 -7.23 8.42 -14.08
CA GLN A 113 -8.07 9.25 -13.19
C GLN A 113 -7.88 10.75 -13.39
N TYR A 114 -6.70 11.18 -13.87
CA TYR A 114 -6.32 12.58 -14.05
C TYR A 114 -6.05 12.97 -15.50
N ILE A 115 -6.53 12.18 -16.47
CA ILE A 115 -6.29 12.43 -17.90
C ILE A 115 -6.86 13.78 -18.38
N ASP A 116 -7.91 14.27 -17.72
CA ASP A 116 -8.58 15.55 -17.94
C ASP A 116 -7.97 16.72 -17.14
N ALA A 117 -6.87 16.49 -16.42
CA ALA A 117 -6.19 17.56 -15.69
C ALA A 117 -5.56 18.56 -16.66
N SER A 118 -5.03 18.10 -17.80
CA SER A 118 -4.44 18.93 -18.87
C SER A 118 -4.36 18.13 -20.17
N GLU A 119 -4.41 18.81 -21.32
CA GLU A 119 -4.16 18.21 -22.65
C GLU A 119 -2.76 17.59 -22.78
N MET A 120 -1.84 17.97 -21.89
CA MET A 120 -0.46 17.46 -21.81
C MET A 120 -0.35 16.14 -21.05
N CYS A 121 -1.45 15.65 -20.49
CA CYS A 121 -1.48 14.37 -19.78
C CYS A 121 -1.43 13.21 -20.76
N ILE A 122 -0.47 12.31 -20.54
CA ILE A 122 -0.30 11.09 -21.35
C ILE A 122 -0.30 9.87 -20.43
N ARG A 123 -0.96 8.80 -20.86
CA ARG A 123 -0.90 7.54 -20.13
C ARG A 123 0.48 6.91 -20.31
N VAL A 124 1.07 6.45 -19.21
CA VAL A 124 2.31 5.67 -19.21
C VAL A 124 2.10 4.35 -18.49
N GLU A 125 2.97 3.38 -18.77
CA GLU A 125 3.09 2.20 -17.94
C GLU A 125 3.66 2.60 -16.58
N ASN A 126 3.13 2.05 -15.48
CA ASN A 126 3.62 2.36 -14.14
C ASN A 126 5.04 1.79 -13.97
N PRO A 127 6.08 2.63 -13.81
CA PRO A 127 7.46 2.15 -13.68
C PRO A 127 7.76 1.62 -12.26
N ILE A 128 6.91 1.91 -11.28
CA ILE A 128 7.17 1.66 -9.86
C ILE A 128 7.26 0.16 -9.55
N PRO A 129 6.35 -0.72 -10.03
CA PRO A 129 6.48 -2.17 -9.83
C PRO A 129 7.76 -2.77 -10.39
N TYR A 130 8.29 -2.22 -11.49
CA TYR A 130 9.56 -2.67 -12.06
C TYR A 130 10.72 -2.40 -11.08
N PHE A 131 10.79 -1.17 -10.55
CA PHE A 131 11.81 -0.82 -9.55
C PHE A 131 11.63 -1.57 -8.22
N ALA A 132 10.38 -1.74 -7.75
CA ALA A 132 10.06 -2.52 -6.55
C ALA A 132 10.21 -4.04 -6.74
N GLY A 133 10.44 -4.50 -7.97
CA GLY A 133 10.65 -5.90 -8.31
C GLY A 133 11.87 -6.48 -7.59
N ILE A 134 12.95 -5.70 -7.52
CA ILE A 134 14.19 -6.05 -6.82
C ILE A 134 14.21 -5.35 -5.46
N LYS A 135 14.23 -6.15 -4.39
CA LYS A 135 14.15 -5.65 -3.02
C LYS A 135 15.52 -5.15 -2.57
N THR A 136 15.54 -4.10 -1.77
CA THR A 136 16.73 -3.68 -1.02
C THR A 136 16.99 -4.63 0.15
N GLU A 137 18.20 -4.62 0.71
CA GLU A 137 18.49 -5.42 1.91
C GLU A 137 17.59 -5.03 3.09
N GLU A 138 17.25 -3.74 3.24
CA GLU A 138 16.30 -3.27 4.25
C GLU A 138 14.91 -3.91 4.07
N GLU A 139 14.38 -3.93 2.84
CA GLU A 139 13.10 -4.56 2.54
C GLU A 139 13.13 -6.06 2.78
N ILE A 140 14.22 -6.73 2.41
CA ILE A 140 14.42 -8.16 2.66
C ILE A 140 14.42 -8.43 4.17
N ASP A 141 15.08 -7.59 4.95
CA ASP A 141 15.12 -7.74 6.41
C ASP A 141 13.75 -7.51 7.06
N LEU A 142 12.96 -6.55 6.57
CA LEU A 142 11.56 -6.38 6.99
C LEU A 142 10.72 -7.62 6.68
N VAL A 143 10.85 -8.18 5.49
CA VAL A 143 10.16 -9.43 5.09
C VAL A 143 10.61 -10.61 5.97
N ARG A 144 11.92 -10.75 6.25
CA ARG A 144 12.45 -11.78 7.15
C ARG A 144 11.90 -11.65 8.57
N ASN A 145 11.79 -10.43 9.08
CA ASN A 145 11.24 -10.17 10.40
C ASN A 145 9.75 -10.53 10.47
N SER A 146 8.95 -10.15 9.46
CA SER A 146 7.55 -10.58 9.36
C SER A 146 7.43 -12.11 9.32
N ALA A 147 8.24 -12.78 8.48
CA ALA A 147 8.26 -14.24 8.40
C ALA A 147 8.68 -14.92 9.71
N ALA A 148 9.62 -14.33 10.46
CA ALA A 148 10.04 -14.82 11.77
C ALA A 148 8.91 -14.73 12.80
N ILE A 149 8.12 -13.65 12.77
CA ILE A 149 6.92 -13.51 13.60
C ILE A 149 5.88 -14.58 13.22
N LEU A 150 5.58 -14.75 11.93
CA LEU A 150 4.65 -15.78 11.45
C LEU A 150 5.06 -17.19 11.89
N LYS A 151 6.36 -17.50 11.86
CA LYS A 151 6.90 -18.79 12.33
C LYS A 151 6.65 -19.00 13.83
N LYS A 152 6.77 -17.95 14.66
CA LYS A 152 6.47 -18.03 16.10
C LYS A 152 4.97 -18.27 16.34
N VAL A 153 4.11 -17.60 15.59
CA VAL A 153 2.65 -17.82 15.66
C VAL A 153 2.31 -19.25 15.24
N TYR A 154 2.85 -19.70 14.11
CA TYR A 154 2.63 -21.05 13.58
C TYR A 154 2.98 -22.13 14.61
N ALA A 155 4.08 -21.97 15.34
CA ALA A 155 4.50 -22.92 16.38
C ALA A 155 3.48 -23.05 17.53
N LYS A 156 2.65 -22.04 17.77
CA LYS A 156 1.61 -22.04 18.82
C LYS A 156 0.24 -22.51 18.32
N ILE A 157 0.03 -22.61 17.01
CA ILE A 157 -1.28 -22.96 16.43
C ILE A 157 -1.75 -24.33 16.92
N ASN A 158 -0.83 -25.29 17.06
CA ASN A 158 -1.20 -26.63 17.53
C ASN A 158 -1.86 -26.61 18.92
N ASP A 159 -1.45 -25.69 19.78
CA ASP A 159 -2.01 -25.53 21.14
C ASP A 159 -3.39 -24.85 21.12
N MET A 160 -3.77 -24.23 20.00
CA MET A 160 -5.08 -23.58 19.78
C MET A 160 -6.12 -24.56 19.20
N ILE A 161 -5.69 -25.71 18.70
CA ILE A 161 -6.56 -26.70 18.04
C ILE A 161 -7.10 -27.67 19.08
N TYR A 162 -8.41 -27.86 19.09
CA TYR A 162 -9.08 -28.85 19.92
C TYR A 162 -10.32 -29.42 19.21
N ASP A 163 -10.80 -30.57 19.67
CA ASP A 163 -11.96 -31.24 19.07
C ASP A 163 -13.20 -30.35 19.09
N GLY A 164 -13.75 -30.08 17.91
CA GLY A 164 -14.93 -29.25 17.75
C GLY A 164 -14.68 -27.73 17.67
N CYS A 165 -13.42 -27.27 17.66
CA CYS A 165 -13.10 -25.85 17.44
C CYS A 165 -13.64 -25.36 16.09
N GLY A 166 -14.13 -24.13 16.01
CA GLY A 166 -14.64 -23.54 14.77
C GLY A 166 -13.54 -22.98 13.86
N GLU A 167 -13.76 -22.91 12.54
CA GLU A 167 -12.81 -22.25 11.63
C GLU A 167 -12.63 -20.76 11.97
N ILE A 168 -13.73 -20.03 12.15
CA ILE A 168 -13.71 -18.61 12.55
C ILE A 168 -13.05 -18.43 13.92
N GLU A 169 -13.27 -19.38 14.83
CA GLU A 169 -12.67 -19.34 16.16
C GLU A 169 -11.14 -19.48 16.08
N LEU A 170 -10.64 -20.52 15.41
CA LEU A 170 -9.21 -20.74 15.23
C LEU A 170 -8.56 -19.57 14.48
N ARG A 171 -9.22 -19.05 13.44
CA ARG A 171 -8.79 -17.83 12.73
C ARG A 171 -8.62 -16.65 13.68
N ASN A 172 -9.58 -16.41 14.57
CA ASN A 172 -9.51 -15.29 15.51
C ASN A 172 -8.38 -15.46 16.52
N LEU A 173 -8.14 -16.68 17.00
CA LEU A 173 -7.01 -16.97 17.90
C LEU A 173 -5.66 -16.69 17.22
N ILE A 174 -5.53 -17.07 15.95
CA ILE A 174 -4.35 -16.76 15.13
C ILE A 174 -4.18 -15.25 14.96
N ASP A 175 -5.25 -14.52 14.61
CA ASP A 175 -5.20 -13.06 14.44
C ASP A 175 -4.78 -12.35 15.74
N ILE A 176 -5.32 -12.77 16.89
CA ILE A 176 -4.91 -12.26 18.20
C ILE A 176 -3.42 -12.51 18.43
N GLU A 177 -2.93 -13.72 18.14
CA GLU A 177 -1.53 -14.06 18.35
C GLU A 177 -0.58 -13.32 17.40
N LEU A 178 -0.99 -13.07 16.15
CA LEU A 178 -0.24 -12.22 15.21
C LEU A 178 -0.02 -10.82 15.81
N HIS A 179 -1.09 -10.20 16.31
CA HIS A 179 -1.01 -8.88 16.93
C HIS A 179 -0.18 -8.89 18.22
N ASN A 180 -0.32 -9.92 19.07
CA ASN A 180 0.49 -10.08 20.28
C ASN A 180 2.00 -10.20 19.97
N GLN A 181 2.37 -10.77 18.82
CA GLN A 181 3.77 -10.90 18.38
C GLN A 181 4.29 -9.65 17.64
N GLY A 182 3.50 -8.59 17.53
CA GLY A 182 3.91 -7.30 16.95
C GLY A 182 3.59 -7.12 15.46
N ILE A 183 2.66 -7.90 14.89
CA ILE A 183 2.09 -7.59 13.58
C ILE A 183 1.11 -6.41 13.71
N GLU A 184 1.32 -5.38 12.91
CA GLU A 184 0.53 -4.14 12.93
C GLU A 184 -0.83 -4.37 12.27
N LYS A 185 -0.83 -5.10 11.15
CA LYS A 185 -2.03 -5.38 10.36
C LYS A 185 -1.92 -6.74 9.67
N ARG A 186 -3.05 -7.39 9.43
CA ARG A 186 -3.07 -8.62 8.61
C ARG A 186 -2.79 -8.26 7.15
N ALA A 187 -1.89 -8.98 6.50
CA ALA A 187 -1.58 -8.76 5.07
C ALA A 187 -2.81 -9.04 4.19
N PHE A 188 -3.60 -10.03 4.58
CA PHE A 188 -4.91 -10.37 4.05
C PHE A 188 -5.73 -11.03 5.16
N PRO A 189 -7.06 -11.15 5.02
CA PRO A 189 -7.87 -11.85 6.02
C PRO A 189 -7.36 -13.28 6.21
N THR A 190 -6.89 -13.62 7.40
CA THR A 190 -6.49 -14.99 7.76
C THR A 190 -7.59 -15.97 7.39
N LYS A 191 -7.21 -17.10 6.79
CA LYS A 191 -8.12 -18.15 6.37
C LYS A 191 -7.80 -19.43 7.11
N VAL A 192 -8.83 -20.00 7.71
CA VAL A 192 -8.82 -21.36 8.26
C VAL A 192 -9.92 -22.16 7.55
N ALA A 193 -9.58 -23.35 7.08
CA ALA A 193 -10.52 -24.24 6.42
C ALA A 193 -10.31 -25.70 6.84
N PHE A 194 -11.41 -26.43 7.05
CA PHE A 194 -11.39 -27.83 7.45
C PHE A 194 -11.89 -28.75 6.33
N GLY A 195 -11.39 -29.99 6.33
CA GLY A 195 -11.88 -31.08 5.50
C GLY A 195 -11.94 -30.71 4.01
N LYS A 196 -13.11 -30.85 3.38
CA LYS A 196 -13.28 -30.62 1.93
C LYS A 196 -12.96 -29.19 1.48
N LYS A 197 -13.10 -28.19 2.37
CA LYS A 197 -12.80 -26.78 2.01
C LYS A 197 -11.32 -26.52 1.79
N THR A 198 -10.44 -27.40 2.26
CA THR A 198 -8.99 -27.31 2.02
C THR A 198 -8.62 -27.48 0.54
N ALA A 199 -9.51 -28.05 -0.29
CA ALA A 199 -9.31 -28.19 -1.73
C ALA A 199 -9.76 -26.96 -2.55
N THR A 200 -10.31 -25.92 -1.90
CA THR A 200 -10.74 -24.68 -2.56
C THR A 200 -9.58 -23.71 -2.71
N ILE A 201 -9.48 -23.01 -3.85
CA ILE A 201 -8.39 -22.04 -4.11
C ILE A 201 -8.46 -20.83 -3.17
N PHE A 202 -9.68 -20.35 -2.86
CA PHE A 202 -9.91 -19.23 -1.95
C PHE A 202 -10.92 -19.61 -0.87
N PRO A 203 -10.52 -20.43 0.13
CA PRO A 203 -11.45 -20.82 1.17
C PRO A 203 -11.87 -19.61 2.00
N VAL A 204 -13.10 -19.68 2.50
CA VAL A 204 -13.68 -18.70 3.42
C VAL A 204 -14.04 -19.46 4.69
N SER A 205 -13.48 -19.02 5.82
CA SER A 205 -13.80 -19.60 7.13
C SER A 205 -15.27 -19.40 7.48
N THR A 206 -15.92 -20.44 7.98
CA THR A 206 -17.32 -20.42 8.41
C THR A 206 -17.46 -20.86 9.88
N MET A 207 -18.69 -21.09 10.33
CA MET A 207 -18.98 -21.69 11.64
C MET A 207 -18.80 -23.21 11.65
N GLU A 208 -18.17 -23.81 10.64
CA GLU A 208 -17.91 -25.25 10.62
C GLU A 208 -16.94 -25.63 11.73
N LYS A 209 -17.26 -26.73 12.41
CA LYS A 209 -16.47 -27.30 13.48
C LYS A 209 -15.52 -28.36 12.94
N LEU A 210 -14.32 -28.40 13.50
CA LEU A 210 -13.32 -29.42 13.22
C LEU A 210 -13.86 -30.82 13.55
N LYS A 211 -13.73 -31.75 12.60
CA LYS A 211 -14.06 -33.16 12.79
C LYS A 211 -12.79 -33.99 12.84
N LYS A 212 -12.90 -35.16 13.46
CA LYS A 212 -11.81 -36.13 13.51
C LYS A 212 -11.34 -36.48 12.10
N ASN A 213 -10.02 -36.45 11.90
CA ASN A 213 -9.32 -36.70 10.63
C ASN A 213 -9.54 -35.64 9.53
N ASP A 214 -10.07 -34.46 9.85
CA ASP A 214 -10.07 -33.35 8.91
C ASP A 214 -8.65 -32.85 8.67
N ILE A 215 -8.35 -32.53 7.41
CA ILE A 215 -7.20 -31.69 7.07
C ILE A 215 -7.55 -30.26 7.47
N ILE A 216 -6.56 -29.54 8.00
CA ILE A 216 -6.68 -28.12 8.34
C ILE A 216 -5.78 -27.33 7.38
N LEU A 217 -6.36 -26.39 6.64
CA LEU A 217 -5.63 -25.39 5.87
C LEU A 217 -5.63 -24.09 6.65
N ILE A 218 -4.46 -23.49 6.80
CA ILE A 218 -4.26 -22.18 7.41
C ILE A 218 -3.44 -21.33 6.45
N ASP A 219 -3.99 -20.19 6.07
CA ASP A 219 -3.34 -19.19 5.25
C ASP A 219 -3.37 -17.85 6.00
N MET A 220 -2.18 -17.37 6.36
CA MET A 220 -2.01 -16.20 7.23
C MET A 220 -0.81 -15.37 6.78
N GLY A 221 -0.89 -14.06 7.01
CA GLY A 221 0.18 -13.12 6.70
C GLY A 221 0.05 -11.84 7.52
N GLY A 222 1.18 -11.18 7.77
CA GLY A 222 1.26 -9.97 8.59
C GLY A 222 2.06 -8.87 7.91
N MET A 223 1.56 -7.65 8.01
CA MET A 223 2.25 -6.40 7.68
C MET A 223 3.05 -5.96 8.91
N TYR A 224 4.33 -5.70 8.69
CA TYR A 224 5.30 -5.33 9.73
C TYR A 224 6.12 -4.16 9.21
N LYS A 225 5.85 -2.96 9.74
CA LYS A 225 6.50 -1.70 9.34
C LYS A 225 6.36 -1.41 7.85
N GLY A 226 5.13 -1.45 7.35
CA GLY A 226 4.85 -1.36 5.92
C GLY A 226 4.02 -2.54 5.49
#